data_AF-A0A2N2HSX5-F1
#
_entry.id   AF-A0A2N2HSX5-F1
#
_cell.length_a   1.000
_cell.length_b   1.000
_cell.length_c   1.000
_cell.angle_alpha   90.00
_cell.angle_beta   90.00
_cell.angle_gamma   90.00
#
_symmetry.space_group_name_H-M   'P 1'
#
loop_
_entity.id
_entity.type
_entity.pdbx_description
1 polymer ?
#
loop_
_entity_poly.entity_id
_entity_poly.type
_entity_poly.pdbx_seq_one_letter_code
_entity_poly.pdbx_strand_id
1 'polypeptide(L)'
;MSANEAAFSALAGSADKLGYFTGSGTMALTSLTSFMRTLLDDADAATARATLGIQTAPVGSLMYWPTETPPDGWLERDGSAISRTTYANLFAVIGTTYGAGDGSTTFNLPDDRGLFERGWAHGSTNDPDRASRTNRGDGTTGDHVGTMQADEFESHSSHLKSGGSVNFGAAGSLTYGALGGNETRPINRAYMPIIKY
;
A
#
# COMPACT_ATOMS: atom_id res chain seq x y z
N MET A 1 39.20 -4.51 43.80
CA MET A 1 38.35 -3.58 43.03
C MET A 1 39.05 -3.34 41.71
N SER A 2 38.39 -3.57 40.58
CA SER A 2 38.98 -3.32 39.26
C SER A 2 39.15 -1.81 39.02
N ALA A 3 40.05 -1.41 38.12
CA ALA A 3 40.23 0.01 37.79
C ALA A 3 38.93 0.66 37.29
N ASN A 4 38.07 -0.09 36.60
CA ASN A 4 36.77 0.38 36.10
C ASN A 4 35.74 0.57 37.22
N GLU A 5 35.73 -0.32 38.22
CA GLU A 5 34.87 -0.15 39.40
C GLU A 5 35.23 1.12 40.19
N ALA A 6 36.53 1.38 40.36
CA ALA A 6 37.02 2.60 41.01
C ALA A 6 36.61 3.87 40.22
N ALA A 7 36.68 3.82 38.89
CA ALA A 7 36.28 4.91 38.02
C ALA A 7 34.79 5.23 38.10
N PHE A 8 33.93 4.21 38.20
CA PHE A 8 32.50 4.40 38.37
C PHE A 8 32.16 4.98 39.75
N SER A 9 32.78 4.48 40.83
CA SER A 9 32.52 4.98 42.19
C SER A 9 33.00 6.41 42.42
N ALA A 10 33.97 6.87 41.62
CA ALA A 10 34.51 8.23 41.69
C ALA A 10 33.65 9.28 40.94
N LEU A 11 32.60 8.84 40.23
CA LEU A 11 31.76 9.72 39.43
C LEU A 11 30.84 10.57 40.33
N ALA A 12 30.91 11.90 40.21
CA ALA A 12 30.02 12.80 40.94
C ALA A 12 28.63 12.82 40.30
N GLY A 13 27.68 12.03 40.83
CA GLY A 13 26.32 11.96 40.32
C GLY A 13 25.65 13.33 40.18
N SER A 14 24.98 13.57 39.04
CA SER A 14 24.28 14.82 38.72
C SER A 14 23.06 14.50 37.87
N ALA A 15 21.98 15.28 38.03
CA ALA A 15 20.82 15.19 37.16
C ALA A 15 21.21 15.40 35.69
N ASP A 16 20.49 14.74 34.78
CA ASP A 16 20.62 14.87 33.33
C ASP A 16 22.01 14.52 32.77
N LYS A 17 22.79 13.68 33.47
CA LYS A 17 24.12 13.23 33.01
C LYS A 17 24.16 11.73 32.74
N LEU A 18 24.92 11.34 31.72
CA LEU A 18 25.28 9.96 31.41
C LEU A 18 26.78 9.73 31.66
N GLY A 19 27.12 8.66 32.38
CA GLY A 19 28.49 8.23 32.55
C GLY A 19 29.01 7.48 31.33
N TYR A 20 30.21 7.81 30.86
CA TYR A 20 30.87 7.11 29.76
C TYR A 20 32.37 6.97 30.01
N PHE A 21 32.99 5.93 29.46
CA PHE A 21 34.44 5.73 29.56
C PHE A 21 35.18 6.64 28.59
N THR A 22 36.22 7.32 29.08
CA THR A 22 37.19 8.06 28.25
C THR A 22 38.52 7.31 28.11
N GLY A 23 38.66 6.18 28.79
CA GLY A 23 39.83 5.30 28.78
C GLY A 23 39.66 4.14 29.77
N SER A 24 40.62 3.20 29.78
CA SER A 24 40.64 2.12 30.77
C SER A 24 40.79 2.70 32.19
N GLY A 25 39.85 2.41 33.08
CA GLY A 25 39.86 2.99 34.43
C GLY A 25 39.57 4.50 34.49
N THR A 26 38.98 5.11 33.45
CA THR A 26 38.60 6.54 33.48
C THR A 26 37.20 6.74 32.92
N MET A 27 36.33 7.37 33.70
CA MET A 27 34.97 7.74 33.31
C MET A 27 34.75 9.24 33.43
N ALA A 28 33.88 9.78 32.57
CA ALA A 28 33.41 11.16 32.60
C ALA A 28 31.88 11.21 32.49
N LEU A 29 31.31 12.38 32.79
CA LEU A 29 29.89 12.66 32.59
C LEU A 29 29.70 13.53 31.35
N THR A 30 28.71 13.17 30.53
CA THR A 30 28.20 14.04 29.46
C THR A 30 26.76 14.44 29.75
N SER A 31 26.32 15.61 29.26
CA SER A 31 24.93 16.05 29.39
C SER A 31 24.02 15.29 28.41
N LEU A 32 22.90 14.77 28.89
CA LEU A 32 21.78 14.38 28.05
C LEU A 32 20.80 15.55 27.95
N THR A 33 20.36 15.87 26.74
CA THR A 33 19.28 16.85 26.54
C THR A 33 17.96 16.29 27.07
N SER A 34 16.97 17.15 27.33
CA SER A 34 15.62 16.70 27.69
C SER A 34 15.05 15.76 26.63
N PHE A 35 15.23 16.09 25.35
CA PHE A 35 14.81 15.26 24.23
C PHE A 35 15.45 13.87 24.21
N MET A 36 16.77 13.74 24.41
CA MET A 36 17.39 12.41 24.40
C MET A 36 16.94 11.55 25.58
N ARG A 37 16.52 12.16 26.69
CA ARG A 37 15.93 11.42 27.81
C ARG A 37 14.55 10.85 27.47
N THR A 38 13.76 11.55 26.64
CA THR A 38 12.45 11.05 26.17
C THR A 38 12.57 9.95 25.12
N LEU A 39 13.78 9.62 24.66
CA LEU A 39 14.02 8.48 23.75
C LEU A 39 14.52 7.26 24.52
N LEU A 40 15.23 7.47 25.63
CA LEU A 40 15.83 6.41 26.43
C LEU A 40 14.85 5.80 27.44
N ASP A 41 13.75 6.49 27.74
CA ASP A 41 12.64 6.01 28.58
C ASP A 41 11.57 5.25 27.77
N ASP A 42 11.63 5.29 26.44
CA ASP A 42 10.68 4.63 25.56
C ASP A 42 10.71 3.10 25.72
N ALA A 43 9.53 2.52 25.98
CA ALA A 43 9.38 1.10 26.26
C ALA A 43 9.52 0.19 25.02
N ASP A 44 9.32 0.75 23.83
CA ASP A 44 9.36 0.01 22.57
C ASP A 44 9.78 0.89 21.38
N ALA A 45 10.05 0.22 20.25
CA ALA A 45 10.47 0.87 19.03
C ALA A 45 9.40 1.78 18.41
N ALA A 46 8.11 1.57 18.70
CA ALA A 46 7.05 2.42 18.16
C ALA A 46 7.06 3.80 18.84
N THR A 47 7.22 3.80 20.17
CA THR A 47 7.32 5.02 20.97
C THR A 47 8.61 5.78 20.62
N ALA A 48 9.73 5.08 20.49
CA ALA A 48 11.00 5.67 20.01
C ALA A 48 10.89 6.35 18.64
N ARG A 49 10.22 5.71 17.68
CA ARG A 49 9.97 6.32 16.35
C ARG A 49 9.08 7.55 16.45
N ALA A 50 8.06 7.51 17.31
CA ALA A 50 7.18 8.65 17.54
C ALA A 50 7.94 9.84 18.15
N THR A 51 8.80 9.58 19.15
CA THR A 51 9.70 10.57 19.74
C THR A 51 10.61 11.22 18.70
N LEU A 52 11.14 10.42 17.77
CA LEU A 52 11.97 10.90 16.65
C LEU A 52 11.18 11.55 15.51
N GLY A 53 9.84 11.51 15.53
CA GLY A 53 9.00 12.00 14.45
C GLY A 53 9.07 11.17 13.16
N ILE A 54 9.51 9.92 13.24
CA ILE A 54 9.62 9.03 12.07
C ILE A 54 8.22 8.59 11.64
N GLN A 55 7.78 9.06 10.48
CA GLN A 55 6.52 8.66 9.86
C GLN A 55 6.78 7.54 8.85
N THR A 56 6.19 6.38 9.07
CA THR A 56 6.13 5.30 8.07
C THR A 56 4.87 5.44 7.23
N ALA A 57 4.79 4.72 6.10
CA ALA A 57 3.53 4.58 5.38
C ALA A 57 2.42 4.10 6.35
N PRO A 58 1.25 4.75 6.39
CA PRO A 58 0.13 4.30 7.20
C PRO A 58 -0.28 2.87 6.85
N VAL A 59 -0.76 2.11 7.84
CA VAL A 59 -1.37 0.80 7.60
C VAL A 59 -2.55 0.95 6.62
N GLY A 60 -2.68 0.02 5.67
CA GLY A 60 -3.64 0.10 4.57
C GLY A 60 -3.14 0.89 3.35
N SER A 61 -1.94 1.50 3.41
CA SER A 61 -1.33 2.12 2.22
C SER A 61 -1.09 1.08 1.13
N LEU A 62 -1.29 1.49 -0.12
CA LEU A 62 -1.13 0.67 -1.31
C LEU A 62 0.13 1.06 -2.06
N MET A 63 0.85 0.09 -2.61
CA MET A 63 2.03 0.31 -3.43
C MET A 63 2.20 -0.81 -4.47
N TYR A 64 2.98 -0.54 -5.52
CA TYR A 64 3.45 -1.53 -6.48
C TYR A 64 4.91 -1.89 -6.23
N TRP A 65 5.22 -3.19 -6.14
CA TRP A 65 6.53 -3.70 -5.78
C TRP A 65 7.22 -4.42 -6.96
N PRO A 66 8.54 -4.24 -7.18
CA PRO A 66 9.23 -4.73 -8.37
C PRO A 66 9.70 -6.18 -8.32
N THR A 67 9.54 -6.90 -7.20
CA THR A 67 9.96 -8.31 -7.08
C THR A 67 8.81 -9.22 -6.69
N GLU A 68 9.05 -10.53 -6.79
CA GLU A 68 8.08 -11.60 -6.51
C GLU A 68 7.86 -11.85 -5.00
N THR A 69 8.45 -11.04 -4.12
CA THR A 69 8.32 -11.20 -2.67
C THR A 69 8.07 -9.85 -2.04
N PRO A 70 6.96 -9.67 -1.31
CA PRO A 70 6.70 -8.43 -0.59
C PRO A 70 7.84 -8.10 0.39
N PRO A 71 8.17 -6.82 0.57
CA PRO A 71 9.10 -6.42 1.62
C PRO A 71 8.46 -6.58 3.00
N ASP A 72 9.30 -6.66 4.05
CA ASP A 72 8.84 -6.78 5.43
C ASP A 72 7.82 -5.69 5.79
N GLY A 73 6.74 -6.09 6.45
CA GLY A 73 5.65 -5.17 6.83
C GLY A 73 4.62 -4.93 5.71
N TRP A 74 4.72 -5.62 4.58
CA TRP A 74 3.75 -5.56 3.49
C TRP A 74 3.25 -6.96 3.12
N LEU A 75 2.01 -7.04 2.64
CA LEU A 75 1.40 -8.25 2.10
C LEU A 75 1.04 -8.04 0.63
N GLU A 76 1.10 -9.09 -0.17
CA GLU A 76 0.52 -9.06 -1.52
C GLU A 76 -1.00 -8.93 -1.44
N ARG A 77 -1.59 -8.15 -2.36
CA ARG A 77 -3.05 -8.05 -2.54
C ARG A 77 -3.52 -9.17 -3.46
N ASP A 78 -3.58 -10.37 -2.89
CA ASP A 78 -3.83 -11.65 -3.57
C ASP A 78 -5.19 -12.30 -3.24
N GLY A 79 -6.06 -11.59 -2.52
CA GLY A 79 -7.36 -12.11 -2.08
C GLY A 79 -7.32 -13.09 -0.90
N SER A 80 -6.15 -13.38 -0.34
CA SER A 80 -6.01 -14.37 0.74
C SER A 80 -6.76 -13.97 2.02
N ALA A 81 -7.26 -14.98 2.73
CA ALA A 81 -7.82 -14.81 4.07
C ALA A 81 -6.71 -14.83 5.12
N ILE A 82 -6.58 -13.75 5.89
CA ILE A 82 -5.51 -13.55 6.87
C ILE A 82 -6.07 -13.32 8.29
N SER A 83 -5.24 -13.57 9.29
CA SER A 83 -5.63 -13.51 10.71
C SER A 83 -5.96 -12.09 11.19
N ARG A 84 -7.14 -11.91 11.81
CA ARG A 84 -7.54 -10.65 12.46
C ARG A 84 -6.66 -10.30 13.66
N THR A 85 -6.11 -11.30 14.37
CA THR A 85 -5.29 -11.05 15.56
C THR A 85 -3.86 -10.68 15.18
N THR A 86 -3.29 -11.36 14.17
CA THR A 86 -1.93 -11.07 13.67
C THR A 86 -1.89 -9.73 12.95
N TYR A 87 -2.92 -9.41 12.18
CA TYR A 87 -3.00 -8.20 11.36
C TYR A 87 -4.09 -7.24 11.86
N ALA A 88 -4.17 -7.05 13.18
CA ALA A 88 -5.23 -6.28 13.84
C ALA A 88 -5.33 -4.82 13.34
N ASN A 89 -4.18 -4.18 13.09
CA ASN A 89 -4.15 -2.81 12.57
C ASN A 89 -4.74 -2.74 11.15
N LEU A 90 -4.39 -3.70 10.29
CA LEU A 90 -4.94 -3.76 8.94
C LEU A 90 -6.43 -4.08 8.95
N PHE A 91 -6.86 -5.00 9.81
CA PHE A 91 -8.27 -5.31 10.00
C PHE A 91 -9.07 -4.09 10.47
N ALA A 92 -8.50 -3.25 11.34
CA ALA A 92 -9.15 -2.00 11.75
C ALA A 92 -9.35 -1.02 10.58
N VAL A 93 -8.50 -1.07 9.55
CA VAL A 93 -8.60 -0.19 8.37
C VAL A 93 -9.57 -0.74 7.33
N ILE A 94 -9.43 -2.00 6.91
CA ILE A 94 -10.20 -2.54 5.78
C ILE A 94 -11.39 -3.41 6.20
N GLY A 95 -11.42 -3.86 7.45
CA GLY A 95 -12.48 -4.73 7.98
C GLY A 95 -12.72 -5.96 7.08
N THR A 96 -13.98 -6.19 6.74
CA THR A 96 -14.43 -7.29 5.87
C THR A 96 -14.78 -6.81 4.45
N THR A 97 -14.33 -5.63 4.06
CA THR A 97 -14.61 -4.97 2.76
C THR A 97 -14.36 -5.89 1.56
N TYR A 98 -13.32 -6.72 1.64
CA TYR A 98 -12.91 -7.64 0.57
C TYR A 98 -13.28 -9.09 0.85
N GLY A 99 -14.09 -9.33 1.89
CA GLY A 99 -14.52 -10.66 2.33
C GLY A 99 -14.33 -10.86 3.82
N ALA A 100 -15.28 -11.57 4.44
CA ALA A 100 -15.30 -11.82 5.88
C ALA A 100 -14.33 -12.93 6.33
N GLY A 101 -13.57 -13.54 5.42
CA GLY A 101 -12.78 -14.73 5.70
C GLY A 101 -13.67 -15.90 6.12
N ASP A 102 -13.33 -16.51 7.25
CA ASP A 102 -14.10 -17.54 7.92
C ASP A 102 -15.31 -17.00 8.71
N GLY A 103 -15.54 -15.68 8.68
CA GLY A 103 -16.60 -15.00 9.42
C GLY A 103 -16.27 -14.70 10.88
N SER A 104 -15.10 -15.12 11.40
CA SER A 104 -14.75 -15.03 12.82
C SER A 104 -13.31 -14.58 13.07
N THR A 105 -12.33 -15.38 12.62
CA THR A 105 -10.91 -15.20 12.95
C THR A 105 -10.09 -14.62 11.81
N THR A 106 -10.61 -14.62 10.58
CA THR A 106 -9.93 -14.08 9.40
C THR A 106 -10.71 -13.00 8.69
N PHE A 107 -10.04 -12.30 7.77
CA PHE A 107 -10.61 -11.34 6.83
C PHE A 107 -9.81 -11.43 5.53
N ASN A 108 -10.42 -11.05 4.41
CA ASN A 108 -9.77 -11.17 3.11
C ASN A 108 -9.02 -9.88 2.76
N LEU A 109 -7.87 -10.06 2.09
CA LEU A 109 -7.20 -8.99 1.38
C LEU A 109 -7.94 -8.63 0.07
N PRO A 110 -7.69 -7.44 -0.50
CA PRO A 110 -8.02 -7.18 -1.90
C PRO A 110 -7.33 -8.18 -2.84
N ASP A 111 -7.91 -8.43 -4.01
CA ASP A 111 -7.24 -9.12 -5.13
C ASP A 111 -7.21 -8.20 -6.35
N ASP A 112 -6.05 -7.61 -6.62
CA ASP A 112 -5.88 -6.63 -7.71
C ASP A 112 -4.99 -7.17 -8.83
N ARG A 113 -4.66 -8.45 -8.78
CA ARG A 113 -3.81 -9.08 -9.78
C ARG A 113 -4.52 -9.08 -11.12
N GLY A 114 -3.86 -8.50 -12.13
CA GLY A 114 -4.41 -8.38 -13.48
C GLY A 114 -5.47 -7.28 -13.64
N LEU A 115 -5.76 -6.50 -12.59
CA LEU A 115 -6.68 -5.37 -12.66
C LEU A 115 -5.93 -4.05 -12.94
N PHE A 116 -6.67 -3.08 -13.49
CA PHE A 116 -6.24 -1.69 -13.53
C PHE A 116 -6.87 -0.91 -12.38
N GLU A 117 -6.06 -0.10 -11.70
CA GLU A 117 -6.55 0.80 -10.68
C GLU A 117 -7.17 2.06 -11.29
N ARG A 118 -8.29 2.49 -10.72
CA ARG A 118 -9.00 3.73 -11.05
C ARG A 118 -9.25 4.50 -9.77
N GLY A 119 -9.16 5.83 -9.83
CA GLY A 119 -9.62 6.69 -8.73
C GLY A 119 -11.11 6.51 -8.46
N TRP A 120 -11.50 6.39 -7.19
CA TRP A 120 -12.91 6.34 -6.82
C TRP A 120 -13.61 7.63 -7.25
N ALA A 121 -14.73 7.49 -7.97
CA ALA A 121 -15.47 8.61 -8.53
C ALA A 121 -16.01 9.55 -7.44
N HIS A 122 -16.58 9.01 -6.35
CA HIS A 122 -17.06 9.79 -5.20
C HIS A 122 -17.96 10.96 -5.65
N GLY A 123 -18.93 10.67 -6.52
CA GLY A 123 -19.83 11.68 -7.09
C GLY A 123 -19.24 12.54 -8.22
N SER A 124 -17.97 12.36 -8.61
CA SER A 124 -17.38 13.01 -9.77
C SER A 124 -18.07 12.61 -11.08
N THR A 125 -18.18 13.57 -12.00
CA THR A 125 -18.73 13.36 -13.34
C THR A 125 -17.73 12.78 -14.34
N ASN A 126 -16.45 12.65 -13.96
CA ASN A 126 -15.42 12.04 -14.82
C ASN A 126 -15.60 10.52 -14.97
N ASP A 127 -16.41 9.92 -14.10
CA ASP A 127 -16.86 8.53 -14.18
C ASP A 127 -18.41 8.53 -14.25
N PRO A 128 -18.99 8.75 -15.44
CA PRO A 128 -20.44 8.91 -15.60
C PRO A 128 -21.22 7.63 -15.27
N ASP A 129 -20.62 6.47 -15.51
CA ASP A 129 -21.24 5.16 -15.36
C ASP A 129 -20.92 4.48 -14.01
N ARG A 130 -20.26 5.15 -13.07
CA ARG A 130 -19.95 4.65 -11.71
C ARG A 130 -21.07 3.91 -10.96
N ALA A 131 -22.34 4.19 -11.26
CA ALA A 131 -23.47 3.48 -10.65
C ALA A 131 -23.63 2.03 -11.16
N SER A 132 -23.02 1.67 -12.30
CA SER A 132 -23.07 0.34 -12.91
C SER A 132 -21.97 -0.60 -12.42
N ARG A 133 -21.05 -0.12 -11.57
CA ARG A 133 -19.88 -0.89 -11.11
C ARG A 133 -20.32 -2.18 -10.42
N THR A 134 -19.59 -3.25 -10.68
CA THR A 134 -19.89 -4.59 -10.21
C THR A 134 -19.33 -4.85 -8.82
N ASN A 135 -19.75 -6.00 -8.27
CA ASN A 135 -19.47 -6.40 -6.90
C ASN A 135 -17.96 -6.53 -6.63
N ARG A 136 -17.52 -5.96 -5.51
CA ARG A 136 -16.15 -6.05 -4.98
C ARG A 136 -15.87 -7.28 -4.10
N GLY A 137 -16.84 -8.18 -3.96
CA GLY A 137 -16.73 -9.43 -3.18
C GLY A 137 -17.60 -9.50 -1.92
N ASP A 138 -18.23 -8.38 -1.52
CA ASP A 138 -19.09 -8.30 -0.33
C ASP A 138 -20.58 -8.03 -0.64
N GLY A 139 -20.93 -7.99 -1.92
CA GLY A 139 -22.27 -7.66 -2.43
C GLY A 139 -22.45 -6.18 -2.80
N THR A 140 -21.49 -5.31 -2.47
CA THR A 140 -21.56 -3.87 -2.77
C THR A 140 -21.31 -3.61 -4.25
N THR A 141 -22.24 -2.91 -4.90
CA THR A 141 -22.15 -2.45 -6.30
C THR A 141 -22.29 -0.92 -6.37
N GLY A 142 -22.00 -0.32 -7.52
CA GLY A 142 -22.15 1.12 -7.74
C GLY A 142 -20.96 1.97 -7.26
N ASP A 143 -21.19 3.24 -6.92
CA ASP A 143 -20.13 4.23 -6.65
C ASP A 143 -19.49 4.07 -5.26
N HIS A 144 -18.75 2.97 -5.06
CA HIS A 144 -18.07 2.66 -3.80
C HIS A 144 -16.63 2.22 -4.04
N VAL A 145 -15.77 2.44 -3.03
CA VAL A 145 -14.38 1.98 -3.10
C VAL A 145 -14.31 0.47 -3.33
N GLY A 146 -13.50 0.05 -4.29
CA GLY A 146 -13.23 -1.35 -4.61
C GLY A 146 -14.21 -2.01 -5.58
N THR A 147 -15.33 -1.37 -5.93
CA THR A 147 -16.23 -1.90 -6.97
C THR A 147 -15.55 -1.89 -8.34
N MET A 148 -15.91 -2.83 -9.19
CA MET A 148 -15.16 -3.14 -10.41
C MET A 148 -15.89 -2.71 -11.68
N GLN A 149 -15.14 -2.58 -12.78
CA GLN A 149 -15.69 -2.46 -14.13
C GLN A 149 -15.00 -3.52 -15.00
N ALA A 150 -15.77 -4.19 -15.87
CA ALA A 150 -15.19 -5.00 -16.92
C ALA A 150 -14.49 -4.12 -17.98
N ASP A 151 -13.74 -4.74 -18.89
CA ASP A 151 -13.24 -4.04 -20.06
C ASP A 151 -14.39 -3.53 -20.94
N GLU A 152 -14.20 -2.33 -21.50
CA GLU A 152 -15.17 -1.73 -22.41
C GLU A 152 -14.43 -0.97 -23.52
N PHE A 153 -14.92 -1.10 -24.75
CA PHE A 153 -14.46 -0.30 -25.90
C PHE A 153 -15.52 0.73 -26.24
N GLU A 154 -15.11 2.00 -26.34
CA GLU A 154 -16.01 3.05 -26.79
C GLU A 154 -16.48 2.77 -28.24
N SER A 155 -17.75 3.07 -28.49
CA SER A 155 -18.32 2.93 -29.83
C SER A 155 -17.58 3.87 -30.79
N HIS A 156 -17.05 3.31 -31.88
CA HIS A 156 -16.42 4.11 -32.91
C HIS A 156 -16.95 3.72 -34.29
N SER A 157 -17.23 4.72 -35.12
CA SER A 157 -17.65 4.52 -36.50
C SER A 157 -16.48 4.72 -37.45
N SER A 158 -16.42 3.83 -38.44
CA SER A 158 -15.45 3.87 -39.51
C SER A 158 -16.15 4.19 -40.83
N HIS A 159 -15.73 5.26 -41.50
CA HIS A 159 -16.33 5.66 -42.77
C HIS A 159 -15.53 5.12 -43.95
N LEU A 160 -16.19 4.30 -44.77
CA LEU A 160 -15.72 3.95 -46.11
C LEU A 160 -16.14 5.06 -47.08
N LYS A 161 -15.19 5.72 -47.75
CA LYS A 161 -15.51 6.66 -48.84
C LYS A 161 -15.88 5.87 -50.09
N SER A 162 -17.17 5.64 -50.32
CA SER A 162 -17.68 5.02 -51.55
C SER A 162 -18.45 6.02 -52.40
N GLY A 163 -18.12 6.10 -53.69
CA GLY A 163 -18.86 6.90 -54.68
C GLY A 163 -20.13 6.21 -55.23
N GLY A 164 -20.53 5.07 -54.65
CA GLY A 164 -21.70 4.28 -55.06
C GLY A 164 -22.22 3.37 -53.95
N SER A 165 -23.29 2.63 -54.22
CA SER A 165 -23.94 1.73 -53.25
C SER A 165 -22.98 0.63 -52.76
N VAL A 166 -22.75 0.57 -51.45
CA VAL A 166 -21.99 -0.52 -50.81
C VAL A 166 -22.99 -1.52 -50.24
N ASN A 167 -23.07 -2.72 -50.82
CA ASN A 167 -23.87 -3.81 -50.28
C ASN A 167 -23.05 -4.56 -49.22
N PHE A 168 -23.37 -4.37 -47.94
CA PHE A 168 -22.87 -5.23 -46.88
C PHE A 168 -23.84 -6.41 -46.72
N GLY A 169 -23.49 -7.57 -47.27
CA GLY A 169 -24.21 -8.81 -46.97
C GLY A 169 -24.12 -9.13 -45.48
N ALA A 170 -25.10 -9.87 -44.96
CA ALA A 170 -25.15 -10.30 -43.56
C ALA A 170 -23.81 -10.98 -43.17
N ALA A 171 -23.12 -10.41 -42.17
CA ALA A 171 -21.80 -10.78 -41.64
C ALA A 171 -20.54 -10.33 -42.43
N GLY A 172 -20.45 -9.05 -42.81
CA GLY A 172 -19.19 -8.44 -43.27
C GLY A 172 -18.28 -7.98 -42.13
N SER A 173 -17.13 -8.63 -41.93
CA SER A 173 -16.05 -8.18 -41.02
C SER A 173 -15.23 -7.07 -41.68
N LEU A 174 -15.16 -5.89 -41.05
CA LEU A 174 -14.28 -4.78 -41.45
C LEU A 174 -12.97 -4.88 -40.65
N THR A 175 -11.94 -5.51 -41.23
CA THR A 175 -10.59 -5.54 -40.67
C THR A 175 -9.89 -4.21 -40.96
N TYR A 176 -9.72 -3.35 -39.96
CA TYR A 176 -8.86 -2.17 -40.09
C TYR A 176 -7.39 -2.60 -39.99
N GLY A 177 -6.61 -2.33 -41.06
CA GLY A 177 -5.15 -2.35 -40.97
C GLY A 177 -4.67 -1.19 -40.11
N ALA A 178 -3.67 -1.42 -39.27
CA ALA A 178 -3.16 -0.42 -38.33
C ALA A 178 -2.76 0.88 -39.06
N LEU A 179 -3.38 2.00 -38.70
CA LEU A 179 -2.92 3.34 -39.06
C LEU A 179 -2.37 4.03 -37.80
N GLY A 180 -1.05 4.24 -37.76
CA GLY A 180 -0.35 5.05 -36.75
C GLY A 180 0.86 4.34 -36.12
N GLY A 181 2.07 4.87 -36.38
CA GLY A 181 3.34 4.56 -35.70
C GLY A 181 3.80 3.09 -35.70
N ASN A 182 5.05 2.84 -35.31
CA ASN A 182 5.53 1.46 -35.10
C ASN A 182 4.89 0.79 -33.87
N GLU A 183 4.20 1.55 -33.00
CA GLU A 183 3.59 1.05 -31.77
C GLU A 183 2.45 1.97 -31.27
N THR A 184 1.22 1.45 -31.20
CA THR A 184 0.01 2.11 -30.67
C THR A 184 -0.75 1.26 -29.65
N ARG A 185 -0.25 0.06 -29.33
CA ARG A 185 -0.83 -0.81 -28.30
C ARG A 185 -0.32 -0.37 -26.92
N PRO A 186 -1.18 -0.23 -25.90
CA PRO A 186 -0.72 -0.13 -24.52
C PRO A 186 0.17 -1.34 -24.18
N ILE A 187 1.39 -1.11 -23.69
CA ILE A 187 2.24 -2.17 -23.14
C ILE A 187 2.10 -2.13 -21.63
N ASN A 188 1.57 -3.21 -21.05
CA ASN A 188 1.39 -3.31 -19.60
C ASN A 188 2.60 -4.00 -18.99
N ARG A 189 3.15 -3.41 -17.93
CA ARG A 189 4.15 -4.03 -17.06
C ARG A 189 3.49 -4.41 -15.74
N ALA A 190 3.68 -5.66 -15.34
CA ALA A 190 3.20 -6.14 -14.04
C ALA A 190 4.16 -5.73 -12.93
N TYR A 191 3.59 -5.23 -11.83
CA TYR A 191 4.22 -5.08 -10.52
C TYR A 191 3.32 -5.74 -9.49
N MET A 192 3.89 -6.23 -8.40
CA MET A 192 3.11 -6.87 -7.35
C MET A 192 2.34 -5.78 -6.56
N PRO A 193 1.00 -5.81 -6.53
CA PRO A 193 0.22 -4.91 -5.69
C PRO A 193 0.38 -5.34 -4.23
N ILE A 194 0.81 -4.44 -3.36
CA ILE A 194 1.03 -4.72 -1.94
C ILE A 194 0.29 -3.74 -1.04
N ILE A 195 -0.01 -4.18 0.19
CA ILE A 195 -0.68 -3.41 1.23
C ILE A 195 0.11 -3.44 2.54
N LYS A 196 0.26 -2.28 3.18
CA LYS A 196 0.93 -2.17 4.49
C LYS A 196 0.04 -2.76 5.59
N TYR A 197 0.58 -3.64 6.44
CA TYR A 197 -0.10 -4.16 7.63
C TYR A 197 0.47 -3.63 8.96
#